data_AF-A0AA41ES45-F1
#
_entry.id   AF-A0AA41ES45-F1
#
_cell.length_a   1.000
_cell.length_b   1.000
_cell.length_c   1.000
_cell.angle_alpha   90.00
_cell.angle_beta   90.00
_cell.angle_gamma   90.00
#
_symmetry.space_group_name_H-M   'P 1'
#
loop_
_entity.id
_entity.type
_entity.pdbx_description
1 polymer ?
#
loop_
_entity_poly.entity_id
_entity_poly.type
_entity_poly.pdbx_seq_one_letter_code
_entity_poly.pdbx_strand_id
1 'polypeptide(L)'
;MKIIDEQMWKQALIVAARHYYQQPIDSSKVAGEAIVFDGDEIDGVLLPDDTSIEDLPDQVVGYTYTLGVGEDTFGYALVNLECTTLYVIGIVEGDQLVWYQEGGETA
;
A
#
# COMPACT_ATOMS: atom_id res chain seq x y z
N MET A 1 -7.72 -19.23 -11.18
CA MET A 1 -6.82 -18.57 -10.21
C MET A 1 -6.57 -17.18 -10.75
N LYS A 2 -7.21 -16.15 -10.18
CA LYS A 2 -6.99 -14.77 -10.63
C LYS A 2 -5.69 -14.31 -9.99
N ILE A 3 -4.62 -14.33 -10.78
CA ILE A 3 -3.37 -13.63 -10.45
C ILE A 3 -3.79 -12.18 -10.22
N ILE A 4 -3.54 -11.63 -9.04
CA ILE A 4 -3.85 -10.24 -8.78
C ILE A 4 -2.71 -9.44 -9.38
N ASP A 5 -3.00 -8.82 -10.53
CA ASP A 5 -2.06 -8.03 -11.32
C ASP A 5 -1.67 -6.76 -10.54
N GLU A 6 -0.42 -6.31 -10.66
CA GLU A 6 0.06 -5.05 -10.06
C GLU A 6 -0.90 -3.88 -10.29
N GLN A 7 -1.57 -3.85 -11.45
CA GLN A 7 -2.58 -2.85 -11.75
C GLN A 7 -3.74 -2.84 -10.76
N MET A 8 -4.15 -3.97 -10.21
CA MET A 8 -5.22 -4.04 -9.22
C MET A 8 -4.83 -3.35 -7.92
N TRP A 9 -3.61 -3.57 -7.43
CA TRP A 9 -3.09 -2.90 -6.23
C TRP A 9 -2.96 -1.41 -6.43
N LYS A 10 -2.41 -1.00 -7.58
CA LYS A 10 -2.34 0.40 -7.98
C LYS A 10 -3.72 1.06 -8.05
N GLN A 11 -4.73 0.37 -8.57
CA GLN A 11 -6.11 0.90 -8.62
C GLN A 11 -6.72 1.02 -7.21
N ALA A 12 -6.56 0.01 -6.35
CA ALA A 12 -7.02 0.09 -4.96
C ALA A 12 -6.38 1.29 -4.23
N LEU A 13 -5.08 1.49 -4.45
CA LEU A 13 -4.31 2.59 -3.88
C LEU A 13 -4.81 3.96 -4.39
N ILE A 14 -5.12 4.07 -5.69
CA ILE A 14 -5.73 5.27 -6.28
C ILE A 14 -7.12 5.55 -5.68
N VAL A 15 -7.93 4.52 -5.45
CA VAL A 15 -9.27 4.66 -4.83
C VAL A 15 -9.14 5.16 -3.39
N ALA A 16 -8.27 4.53 -2.60
CA ALA A 16 -7.92 4.96 -1.25
C ALA A 16 -7.49 6.43 -1.20
N ALA A 17 -6.56 6.82 -2.07
CA ALA A 17 -6.04 8.18 -2.12
C ALA A 17 -7.09 9.20 -2.53
N ARG A 18 -7.97 8.88 -3.48
CA ARG A 18 -9.10 9.76 -3.84
C ARG A 18 -10.03 10.00 -2.65
N HIS A 19 -10.31 8.95 -1.88
CA HIS A 19 -11.16 9.05 -0.71
C HIS A 19 -10.52 9.93 0.37
N TYR A 20 -9.24 9.71 0.67
CA TYR A 20 -8.51 10.46 1.68
C TYR A 20 -8.36 11.94 1.33
N TYR A 21 -7.86 12.25 0.14
CA TYR A 21 -7.57 13.62 -0.27
C TYR A 21 -8.80 14.40 -0.75
N GLN A 22 -9.95 13.72 -0.93
CA GLN A 22 -11.17 14.29 -1.49
C GLN A 22 -10.95 15.01 -2.84
N GLN A 23 -9.94 14.59 -3.59
CA GLN A 23 -9.53 15.19 -4.84
C GLN A 23 -9.17 14.12 -5.88
N PRO A 24 -9.25 14.44 -7.19
CA PRO A 24 -8.89 13.50 -8.23
C PRO A 24 -7.39 13.20 -8.20
N ILE A 25 -7.06 11.90 -8.13
CA ILE A 25 -5.71 11.39 -8.33
C ILE A 25 -5.49 11.15 -9.83
N ASP A 26 -4.44 11.76 -10.37
CA ASP A 26 -3.98 11.54 -11.73
C ASP A 26 -3.25 10.20 -11.81
N SER A 27 -3.96 9.17 -12.27
CA SER A 27 -3.45 7.81 -12.38
C SER A 27 -2.25 7.67 -13.32
N SER A 28 -2.02 8.65 -14.21
CA SER A 28 -0.85 8.67 -15.10
C SER A 28 0.44 9.07 -14.38
N LYS A 29 0.32 9.77 -13.25
CA LYS A 29 1.44 10.18 -12.39
C LYS A 29 1.77 9.17 -11.30
N VAL A 30 0.92 8.15 -11.15
CA VAL A 30 1.17 7.04 -10.26
C VAL A 30 2.18 6.13 -10.94
N ALA A 31 3.46 6.32 -10.62
CA ALA A 31 4.55 5.43 -11.03
C ALA A 31 4.92 4.56 -9.83
N GLY A 32 5.17 3.27 -10.08
CA GLY A 32 5.44 2.31 -9.03
C GLY A 32 6.81 1.66 -9.17
N GLU A 33 7.43 1.35 -8.04
CA GLU A 33 8.60 0.47 -7.96
C GLU A 33 8.28 -0.71 -7.05
N ALA A 34 8.75 -1.90 -7.43
CA ALA A 34 8.61 -3.11 -6.64
C ALA A 34 9.96 -3.44 -5.99
N ILE A 35 9.94 -3.60 -4.67
CA ILE A 35 11.10 -3.97 -3.87
C ILE A 35 10.73 -5.20 -3.05
N VAL A 36 11.61 -6.19 -3.00
CA VAL A 36 11.46 -7.33 -2.09
C VAL A 36 12.09 -6.93 -0.77
N PHE A 37 11.33 -7.08 0.30
CA PHE A 37 11.78 -6.85 1.68
C PHE A 37 11.82 -8.19 2.40
N ASP A 38 12.91 -8.43 3.12
CA ASP A 38 12.89 -9.40 4.21
C ASP A 38 12.03 -8.82 5.36
N GLY A 39 11.39 -9.70 6.13
CA GLY A 39 10.43 -9.31 7.17
C GLY A 39 11.02 -8.34 8.20
N ASP A 40 12.32 -8.44 8.49
CA ASP A 40 13.02 -7.53 9.41
C ASP A 40 13.42 -6.17 8.80
N GLU A 41 13.29 -6.00 7.48
CA GLU A 41 13.56 -4.74 6.78
C GLU A 41 12.35 -3.79 6.74
N ILE A 42 11.16 -4.30 7.07
CA ILE A 42 9.94 -3.50 7.10
C ILE A 42 9.94 -2.68 8.39
N ASP A 43 9.92 -1.36 8.25
CA ASP A 43 9.72 -0.52 9.42
C ASP A 43 8.30 -0.72 9.95
N GLY A 44 8.16 -1.10 11.23
CA GLY A 44 6.87 -1.32 11.87
C GLY A 44 5.98 -0.07 11.87
N VAL A 45 6.56 1.13 11.71
CA VAL A 45 5.76 2.35 11.49
C VAL A 45 4.92 2.28 10.22
N LEU A 46 5.30 1.45 9.24
CA LEU A 46 4.60 1.19 7.98
C LEU A 46 3.62 0.03 8.08
N LEU A 47 3.18 -0.35 9.28
CA LEU A 47 2.17 -1.39 9.53
C LEU A 47 1.00 -0.84 10.37
N PRO A 48 -0.25 -1.24 10.09
CA PRO A 48 -1.40 -0.81 10.88
C PRO A 48 -1.20 -1.21 12.35
N ASP A 49 -1.77 -0.45 13.30
CA ASP A 49 -1.62 -0.74 14.74
C ASP A 49 -2.03 -2.19 15.11
N ASP A 50 -2.98 -2.77 14.37
CA ASP A 50 -3.48 -4.13 14.58
C ASP A 50 -2.69 -5.21 13.80
N THR A 51 -1.67 -4.84 13.03
CA THR A 51 -0.85 -5.77 12.24
C THR A 51 0.56 -5.83 12.82
N SER A 52 0.95 -6.99 13.33
CA SER A 52 2.33 -7.18 13.78
C SER A 52 3.21 -7.60 12.61
N ILE A 53 4.47 -7.18 12.63
CA ILE A 53 5.47 -7.62 11.65
C ILE A 53 5.65 -9.15 11.66
N GLU A 54 5.44 -9.77 12.83
CA GLU A 54 5.47 -11.23 13.02
C GLU A 54 4.33 -11.97 12.29
N ASP A 55 3.27 -11.26 11.89
CA ASP A 55 2.15 -11.81 11.11
C ASP A 55 2.43 -11.80 9.60
N LEU A 56 3.47 -11.09 9.16
CA LEU A 56 3.90 -11.07 7.77
C LEU A 56 4.79 -12.28 7.45
N PRO A 57 4.81 -12.75 6.20
CA PRO A 57 5.79 -13.73 5.76
C PRO A 57 7.22 -13.22 5.93
N ASP A 58 8.18 -14.14 5.98
CA ASP A 58 9.62 -13.81 6.01
C ASP A 58 10.05 -12.89 4.86
N GLN A 59 9.31 -12.91 3.74
CA GLN A 59 9.55 -12.05 2.58
C GLN A 59 8.24 -11.53 2.00
N VAL A 60 8.21 -10.23 1.70
CA VAL A 60 7.10 -9.56 1.04
C VAL A 60 7.59 -8.72 -0.14
N VAL A 61 6.69 -8.42 -1.05
CA VAL A 61 6.91 -7.44 -2.11
C VAL A 61 6.21 -6.16 -1.71
N GLY A 62 6.98 -5.09 -1.54
CA GLY A 62 6.46 -3.75 -1.37
C GLY A 62 6.43 -3.02 -2.70
N TYR A 63 5.23 -2.64 -3.12
CA TYR A 63 5.05 -1.69 -4.21
C TYR A 63 4.94 -0.30 -3.62
N THR A 64 5.81 0.62 -4.03
CA THR A 64 5.73 2.03 -3.63
C THR A 64 5.29 2.87 -4.82
N TYR A 65 4.49 3.91 -4.60
CA TYR A 65 3.90 4.73 -5.64
C TYR A 65 3.93 6.21 -5.29
N THR A 66 4.39 7.07 -6.19
CA THR A 66 4.19 8.52 -6.05
C THR A 66 2.75 8.87 -6.42
N LEU A 67 2.02 9.61 -5.57
CA LEU A 67 0.60 9.93 -5.82
C LEU A 67 0.35 11.26 -6.52
N GLY A 68 1.38 12.12 -6.64
CA GLY A 68 1.32 13.37 -7.39
C GLY A 68 0.35 14.43 -6.81
N VAL A 69 0.00 14.27 -5.54
CA VAL A 69 -0.85 15.17 -4.75
C VAL A 69 -0.03 16.21 -4.00
N GLY A 70 1.09 15.78 -3.44
CA GLY A 70 2.13 16.60 -2.82
C GLY A 70 3.51 16.07 -3.22
N GLU A 71 4.55 16.82 -2.87
CA GLU A 71 5.94 16.45 -3.20
C GLU A 71 6.38 15.17 -2.44
N ASP A 72 5.86 14.95 -1.23
CA ASP A 72 6.21 13.84 -0.35
C ASP A 72 5.04 12.88 -0.09
N THR A 73 4.10 12.81 -1.03
CA THR A 73 2.96 11.90 -0.93
C THR A 73 3.21 10.60 -1.67
N PHE A 74 3.27 9.50 -0.92
CA PHE A 74 3.49 8.17 -1.44
C PHE A 74 2.37 7.23 -1.01
N GLY A 75 2.09 6.22 -1.82
CA GLY A 75 1.28 5.10 -1.41
C GLY A 75 2.07 3.81 -1.54
N TYR A 76 1.69 2.79 -0.79
CA TYR A 76 2.33 1.49 -0.91
C TYR A 76 1.38 0.34 -0.69
N ALA A 77 1.77 -0.83 -1.20
CA ALA A 77 1.10 -2.09 -0.95
C ALA A 77 2.13 -3.16 -0.59
N LEU A 78 1.91 -3.89 0.50
CA LEU A 78 2.69 -5.06 0.89
C LEU A 78 1.91 -6.32 0.52
N VAL A 79 2.52 -7.17 -0.31
CA VAL A 79 1.93 -8.43 -0.76
C VAL A 79 2.90 -9.60 -0.57
N ASN A 80 2.40 -10.83 -0.61
CA ASN A 80 3.29 -11.99 -0.60
C ASN A 80 4.11 -12.08 -1.89
N LEU A 81 5.17 -12.88 -1.90
CA LEU A 81 6.03 -13.09 -3.08
C LEU A 81 5.29 -13.56 -4.34
N GLU A 82 4.19 -14.29 -4.17
CA GLU A 82 3.38 -14.76 -5.29
C GLU A 82 2.42 -13.67 -5.84
N CYS A 83 2.38 -12.49 -5.21
CA CYS A 83 1.47 -11.38 -5.51
C CYS A 83 -0.01 -11.81 -5.50
N THR A 84 -0.38 -12.77 -4.66
CA THR A 84 -1.73 -13.32 -4.53
C THR A 84 -2.45 -12.87 -3.27
N THR A 85 -1.71 -12.43 -2.25
CA THR A 85 -2.25 -12.00 -0.96
C THR A 85 -1.80 -10.59 -0.66
N LEU A 86 -2.76 -9.70 -0.38
CA LEU A 86 -2.51 -8.34 0.11
C LEU A 86 -2.53 -8.35 1.63
N TYR A 87 -1.46 -7.83 2.24
CA TYR A 87 -1.38 -7.65 3.68
C TYR A 87 -1.76 -6.23 4.07
N VAL A 88 -1.18 -5.25 3.39
CA VAL A 88 -1.24 -3.85 3.80
C VAL A 88 -1.34 -2.97 2.56
N ILE A 89 -2.17 -1.92 2.64
CA ILE A 89 -2.17 -0.81 1.70
C ILE A 89 -2.23 0.50 2.50
N GLY A 90 -1.34 1.43 2.19
CA GLY A 90 -1.17 2.65 2.98
C GLY A 90 -0.79 3.85 2.14
N ILE A 91 -1.01 5.03 2.70
CA ILE A 91 -0.61 6.33 2.12
C ILE A 91 0.25 7.04 3.14
N VAL A 92 1.43 7.48 2.74
CA VAL A 92 2.36 8.27 3.53
C VAL A 92 2.34 9.71 3.02
N GLU A 93 2.20 10.66 3.93
CA GLU A 93 2.32 12.10 3.66
C GLU A 93 3.31 12.72 4.67
N GLY A 94 4.52 13.01 4.21
CA GLY A 94 5.62 13.41 5.10
C GLY A 94 5.94 12.30 6.11
N ASP A 95 5.90 12.61 7.41
CA ASP A 95 6.09 11.62 8.50
C ASP A 95 4.77 10.99 8.98
N GLN A 96 3.63 11.32 8.33
CA GLN A 96 2.32 10.81 8.74
C GLN A 96 1.86 9.66 7.86
N LEU A 97 1.56 8.54 8.49
CA LEU A 97 0.97 7.39 7.82
C LEU A 97 -0.55 7.38 7.96
N VAL A 98 -1.21 7.16 6.83
CA VAL A 98 -2.66 7.16 6.68
C VAL A 98 -3.08 5.82 6.12
N TRP A 99 -3.85 5.09 6.91
CA TRP A 99 -4.34 3.76 6.57
C TRP A 99 -5.65 3.83 5.79
N TYR A 100 -5.75 3.03 4.72
CA TYR A 100 -7.02 2.78 4.06
C TYR A 100 -7.33 1.28 4.09
N GLN A 101 -8.13 0.88 5.05
CA GLN A 101 -8.64 -0.49 5.14
C GLN A 101 -9.89 -0.59 4.26
N GLU A 102 -9.75 -1.00 2.99
CA GLU A 102 -10.93 -1.42 2.22
C GLU A 102 -11.28 -2.87 2.59
N GLY A 103 -11.99 -3.05 3.70
CA GLY A 103 -12.39 -4.38 4.15
C GLY A 103 -12.76 -4.49 5.63
N GLY A 104 -13.75 -3.72 6.06
CA GLY A 104 -14.38 -3.90 7.36
C GLY A 104 -15.77 -3.28 7.34
N GLU A 105 -16.78 -4.06 6.96
CA GLU A 105 -18.15 -3.77 7.39
C GLU A 105 -18.13 -3.74 8.92
N THR A 106 -18.11 -2.55 9.51
CA THR A 106 -18.54 -2.39 10.89
C THR A 106 -20.03 -2.70 10.92
N ALA A 107 -20.35 -3.84 11.54
CA ALA A 107 -21.69 -4.27 11.92
C ALA A 107 -22.46 -3.20 12.72
#